data_AF-A0A6J8E5Z3-F1
#
_entry.id   AF-A0A6J8E5Z3-F1
#
_cell.length_a   1.000
_cell.length_b   1.000
_cell.length_c   1.000
_cell.angle_alpha   90.00
_cell.angle_beta   90.00
_cell.angle_gamma   90.00
#
_symmetry.space_group_name_H-M   'P 1'
#
loop_
_entity.id
_entity.type
_entity.pdbx_description
1 polymer ?
#
loop_
_entity_poly.entity_id
_entity_poly.type
_entity_poly.pdbx_seq_one_letter_code
_entity_poly.pdbx_strand_id
1 'polypeptide(L)'
;MVKIIRLSASSTDSWETDWTKFCLCQEDTTDLLKSSAEGYTIMGKNIPLFYEVNALPIPQDIRRLNDGEGIESTMKKKNDKYHNLCRIKFNNTKIERAQKRHMTQMPSGRSSKCNSPKVLRSTLRSKDQQPDPVVILHQCFICDKELPLSA
;
A
#
# COMPACT_ATOMS: atom_id res chain seq x y z
N MET A 1 -51.05 12.07 29.05
CA MET A 1 -50.19 10.94 29.46
C MET A 1 -49.05 10.84 28.47
N VAL A 2 -47.86 11.32 28.84
CA VAL A 2 -46.69 11.34 27.95
C VAL A 2 -45.96 10.00 28.10
N LYS A 3 -45.96 9.18 27.05
CA LYS A 3 -45.17 7.93 27.01
C LYS A 3 -43.72 8.30 26.74
N ILE A 4 -42.89 8.26 27.79
CA ILE A 4 -41.44 8.37 27.67
C ILE A 4 -40.96 7.08 27.01
N ILE A 5 -40.60 7.18 25.73
CA ILE A 5 -39.94 6.09 25.00
C ILE A 5 -38.49 6.07 25.48
N ARG A 6 -38.10 5.02 26.20
CA ARG A 6 -36.69 4.71 26.43
C ARG A 6 -36.07 4.36 25.08
N LEU A 7 -35.26 5.26 24.53
CA LEU A 7 -34.31 4.89 23.47
C LEU A 7 -33.29 3.94 24.11
N SER A 8 -33.48 2.64 23.89
CA SER A 8 -32.42 1.65 24.04
C SER A 8 -31.36 1.98 23.00
N ALA A 9 -30.20 2.47 23.44
CA ALA A 9 -29.01 2.58 22.62
C ALA A 9 -28.57 1.16 22.23
N SER A 10 -29.14 0.64 21.14
CA SER A 10 -28.64 -0.57 20.51
C SER A 10 -27.36 -0.19 19.77
N SER A 11 -26.26 -0.82 20.21
CA SER A 11 -25.04 -1.06 19.45
C SER A 11 -24.41 0.17 18.80
N THR A 12 -23.47 0.79 19.52
CA THR A 12 -22.27 1.28 18.83
C THR A 12 -21.77 0.12 17.98
N ASP A 13 -21.67 0.29 16.66
CA ASP A 13 -20.90 -0.59 15.77
C ASP A 13 -19.43 -0.51 16.21
N SER A 14 -19.14 -1.14 17.34
CA SER A 14 -17.79 -1.49 17.75
C SER A 14 -17.46 -2.68 16.88
N TRP A 15 -16.90 -2.43 15.70
CA TRP A 15 -16.23 -3.49 14.96
C TRP A 15 -15.07 -3.93 15.84
N GLU A 16 -15.29 -4.98 16.63
CA GLU A 16 -14.27 -5.62 17.44
C GLU A 16 -13.32 -6.35 16.49
N THR A 17 -12.01 -6.31 16.78
CA THR A 17 -11.03 -7.04 15.98
C THR A 17 -11.05 -8.49 16.41
N ASP A 18 -11.43 -9.40 15.52
CA ASP A 18 -11.25 -10.82 15.76
C ASP A 18 -9.74 -11.13 15.64
N TRP A 19 -9.13 -11.48 16.77
CA TRP A 19 -7.70 -11.83 16.88
C TRP A 19 -7.44 -13.30 16.60
N THR A 20 -8.48 -14.11 16.37
CA THR A 20 -8.31 -15.48 15.84
C THR A 20 -7.99 -15.45 14.35
N LYS A 21 -8.41 -14.38 13.67
CA LYS A 21 -8.05 -14.03 12.29
C LYS A 21 -6.95 -12.99 12.28
N PHE A 22 -6.33 -12.81 11.13
CA PHE A 22 -5.32 -11.78 10.98
C PHE A 22 -5.94 -10.39 11.12
N CYS A 23 -5.44 -9.61 12.09
CA CYS A 23 -6.03 -8.34 12.51
C CYS A 23 -6.20 -7.28 11.39
N LEU A 24 -5.39 -7.32 10.33
CA LEU A 24 -5.47 -6.36 9.22
C LEU A 24 -6.48 -6.72 8.15
N CYS A 25 -6.50 -7.97 7.67
CA CYS A 25 -7.38 -8.34 6.55
C CYS A 25 -8.71 -8.95 7.01
N GLN A 26 -8.78 -9.56 8.20
CA GLN A 26 -10.00 -10.19 8.73
C GLN A 26 -10.65 -11.25 7.80
N GLU A 27 -9.90 -11.69 6.79
CA GLU A 27 -10.32 -12.66 5.78
C GLU A 27 -9.89 -14.07 6.19
N ASP A 28 -10.77 -15.05 5.95
CA ASP A 28 -10.40 -16.46 6.03
C ASP A 28 -9.75 -16.86 4.71
N THR A 29 -8.43 -16.91 4.69
CA THR A 29 -7.68 -17.35 3.51
C THR A 29 -7.17 -18.78 3.71
N THR A 30 -6.93 -19.48 2.61
CA THR A 30 -6.28 -20.80 2.61
C THR A 30 -4.78 -20.73 2.92
N ASP A 31 -4.25 -19.52 3.07
CA ASP A 31 -2.84 -19.25 3.25
C ASP A 31 -2.42 -19.64 4.68
N LEU A 32 -1.26 -20.29 4.83
CA LEU A 32 -0.79 -20.74 6.13
C LEU A 32 -0.50 -19.54 7.04
N LEU A 33 -1.32 -19.39 8.09
CA LEU A 33 -1.15 -18.41 9.14
C LEU A 33 0.18 -18.62 9.90
N LYS A 34 0.96 -17.55 10.06
CA LYS A 34 2.26 -17.57 10.74
C LYS A 34 2.27 -16.66 11.96
N SER A 35 3.05 -17.03 12.96
CA SER A 35 3.37 -16.24 14.15
C SER A 35 4.90 -16.25 14.33
N SER A 36 5.57 -15.15 13.98
CA SER A 36 7.02 -15.03 14.15
C SER A 36 7.36 -13.64 14.68
N ALA A 37 8.32 -13.58 15.60
CA ALA A 37 8.80 -12.34 16.19
C ALA A 37 9.21 -11.31 15.13
N GLU A 38 9.96 -11.75 14.11
CA GLU A 38 10.39 -10.91 12.98
C GLU A 38 9.20 -10.34 12.20
N GLY A 39 8.14 -11.14 12.04
CA GLY A 39 6.91 -10.69 11.38
C GLY A 39 6.25 -9.55 12.14
N TYR A 40 6.14 -9.67 13.46
CA TYR A 40 5.57 -8.63 14.31
C TYR A 40 6.42 -7.36 14.32
N THR A 41 7.76 -7.48 14.38
CA THR A 41 8.65 -6.33 14.35
C THR A 41 8.53 -5.56 13.03
N ILE A 42 8.52 -6.24 11.88
CA ILE A 42 8.36 -5.58 10.58
C ILE A 42 6.99 -4.90 10.49
N MET A 43 5.91 -5.58 10.87
CA MET A 43 4.56 -5.04 10.78
C MET A 43 4.35 -3.88 11.75
N GLY A 44 4.72 -4.04 13.01
CA GLY A 44 4.58 -3.00 14.02
C GLY A 44 5.39 -1.74 13.70
N LYS A 45 6.55 -1.89 13.06
CA LYS A 45 7.33 -0.75 12.55
C LYS A 45 6.70 -0.10 11.32
N ASN A 46 6.26 -0.87 10.34
CA ASN A 46 5.91 -0.32 9.03
C ASN A 46 4.45 0.13 8.92
N ILE A 47 3.51 -0.49 9.65
CA ILE A 47 2.09 -0.10 9.61
C ILE A 47 1.89 1.39 9.97
N PRO A 48 2.47 1.94 11.06
CA PRO A 48 2.37 3.37 11.36
C PRO A 48 2.93 4.26 10.24
N LEU A 49 4.08 3.88 9.68
CA LEU A 49 4.71 4.64 8.59
C LEU A 49 3.84 4.69 7.34
N PHE A 50 3.16 3.60 6.99
CA PHE A 50 2.23 3.58 5.86
C PHE A 50 1.00 4.48 6.09
N TYR A 51 0.55 4.60 7.33
CA TYR A 51 -0.56 5.48 7.69
C TYR A 51 -0.18 6.96 7.65
N GLU A 52 1.01 7.31 8.13
CA GLU A 52 1.53 8.68 8.04
C GLU A 52 1.56 9.20 6.60
N VAL A 53 1.90 8.34 5.63
CA VAL A 53 1.93 8.70 4.20
C VAL A 53 0.61 8.42 3.47
N ASN A 54 -0.47 8.08 4.19
CA ASN A 54 -1.79 7.73 3.65
C ASN A 54 -1.74 6.67 2.53
N ALA A 55 -0.88 5.66 2.68
CA ALA A 55 -0.64 4.62 1.67
C ALA A 55 -0.77 3.20 2.23
N LEU A 56 -1.66 2.99 3.21
CA LEU A 56 -1.92 1.66 3.77
C LEU A 56 -2.36 0.67 2.68
N PRO A 57 -1.65 -0.46 2.49
CA PRO A 57 -2.03 -1.47 1.51
C PRO A 57 -3.36 -2.18 1.80
N ILE A 58 -3.78 -2.17 3.07
CA ILE A 58 -5.05 -2.71 3.55
C ILE A 58 -5.69 -1.59 4.37
N PRO A 59 -6.84 -1.03 3.94
CA PRO A 59 -7.52 0.02 4.69
C PRO A 59 -8.01 -0.53 6.03
N GLN A 60 -7.43 -0.06 7.14
CA GLN A 60 -7.81 -0.48 8.48
C GLN A 60 -7.55 0.66 9.47
N ASP A 61 -8.36 0.77 10.52
CA ASP A 61 -8.13 1.74 11.59
C ASP A 61 -7.00 1.24 12.50
N ILE A 62 -5.86 1.92 12.46
CA ILE A 62 -4.68 1.59 13.28
C ILE A 62 -4.96 1.73 14.77
N ARG A 63 -5.87 2.62 15.18
CA ARG A 63 -6.18 2.83 16.60
C ARG A 63 -6.72 1.57 17.26
N ARG A 64 -7.32 0.67 16.47
CA ARG A 64 -7.81 -0.64 16.94
C ARG A 64 -6.72 -1.68 17.15
N LEU A 65 -5.54 -1.45 16.58
CA LEU A 65 -4.41 -2.39 16.59
C LEU A 65 -3.35 -2.02 17.62
N ASN A 66 -3.53 -0.89 18.29
CA ASN A 66 -2.58 -0.37 19.25
C ASN A 66 -3.28 -0.14 20.60
N ASP A 67 -3.04 -1.03 21.56
CA ASP A 67 -3.57 -0.95 22.93
C ASP A 67 -2.84 0.11 23.79
N GLY A 68 -1.96 0.93 23.19
CA GLY A 68 -1.17 1.98 23.85
C GLY A 68 0.31 1.64 24.02
N GLU A 69 0.69 0.37 23.87
CA GLU A 69 2.07 -0.14 23.97
C GLU A 69 2.75 -0.33 22.60
N GLY A 70 2.08 0.07 21.53
CA GLY A 70 2.50 -0.13 20.15
C GLY A 70 1.86 -1.36 19.48
N ILE A 71 1.82 -1.35 18.15
CA ILE A 71 1.19 -2.41 17.35
C ILE A 71 1.95 -3.73 17.51
N GLU A 72 3.30 -3.70 17.50
CA GLU A 72 4.11 -4.91 17.69
C GLU A 72 3.78 -5.61 19.03
N SER A 73 3.78 -4.85 20.12
CA SER A 73 3.47 -5.34 21.47
C SER A 73 2.06 -5.91 21.53
N THR A 74 1.09 -5.21 20.92
CA THR A 74 -0.31 -5.63 20.86
C THR A 74 -0.46 -6.96 20.11
N MET A 75 0.14 -7.09 18.91
CA MET A 75 0.11 -8.33 18.13
C MET A 75 0.75 -9.51 18.87
N LYS A 76 1.88 -9.28 19.57
CA LYS A 76 2.53 -10.30 20.40
C LYS A 76 1.65 -10.73 21.57
N LYS A 77 1.07 -9.77 22.29
CA LYS A 77 0.19 -10.02 23.46
C LYS A 77 -1.07 -10.79 23.09
N LYS A 78 -1.63 -10.49 21.92
CA LYS A 78 -2.81 -11.16 21.37
C LYS A 78 -2.48 -12.47 20.64
N ASN A 79 -1.19 -12.80 20.49
CA ASN A 79 -0.69 -13.94 19.71
C ASN A 79 -1.30 -13.98 18.29
N ASP A 80 -1.41 -12.80 17.68
CA ASP A 80 -2.06 -12.60 16.38
C ASP A 80 -1.34 -13.41 15.29
N LYS A 81 -2.08 -14.05 14.40
CA LYS A 81 -1.47 -14.79 13.29
C LYS A 81 -1.65 -14.00 12.00
N TYR A 82 -0.63 -13.99 11.16
CA TYR A 82 -0.66 -13.23 9.91
C TYR A 82 -0.50 -14.11 8.68
N HIS A 83 -1.16 -13.70 7.59
CA HIS A 83 -0.93 -14.26 6.27
C HIS A 83 0.43 -13.79 5.73
N ASN A 84 1.20 -14.69 5.13
CA ASN A 84 2.50 -14.34 4.57
C ASN A 84 2.35 -13.33 3.42
N LEU A 85 1.31 -13.50 2.58
CA LEU A 85 0.99 -12.56 1.50
C LEU A 85 0.68 -11.16 2.03
N CYS A 86 -0.01 -11.05 3.17
CA CYS A 86 -0.29 -9.76 3.79
C CYS A 86 0.98 -9.14 4.35
N ARG A 87 1.84 -9.90 5.04
CA ARG A 87 3.14 -9.39 5.55
C ARG A 87 3.99 -8.76 4.45
N ILE A 88 4.02 -9.37 3.27
CA ILE A 88 4.78 -8.87 2.11
C ILE A 88 4.24 -7.52 1.60
N LYS A 89 3.00 -7.15 1.91
CA LYS A 89 2.46 -5.81 1.60
C LYS A 89 3.12 -4.72 2.45
N PHE A 90 3.56 -5.04 3.67
CA PHE A 90 4.15 -4.11 4.63
C PHE A 90 5.68 -4.19 4.68
N ASN A 91 6.36 -4.48 3.56
CA ASN A 91 7.82 -4.59 3.55
C ASN A 91 8.52 -3.21 3.45
N ASN A 92 9.82 -3.20 3.79
CA ASN A 92 10.64 -1.98 3.82
C ASN A 92 10.71 -1.29 2.45
N THR A 93 10.91 -2.05 1.37
CA THR A 93 11.00 -1.48 0.02
C THR A 93 9.69 -0.78 -0.41
N LYS A 94 8.53 -1.25 0.04
CA LYS A 94 7.24 -0.63 -0.28
C LYS A 94 7.04 0.66 0.50
N ILE A 95 7.45 0.72 1.77
CA ILE A 95 7.34 1.97 2.54
C ILE A 95 8.27 3.05 1.99
N GLU A 96 9.51 2.72 1.63
CA GLU A 96 10.43 3.67 0.98
C GLU A 96 9.84 4.26 -0.31
N ARG A 97 9.20 3.41 -1.12
CA ARG A 97 8.50 3.86 -2.34
C ARG A 97 7.30 4.74 -2.03
N ALA A 98 6.53 4.41 -1.00
CA ALA A 98 5.37 5.19 -0.58
C ALA A 98 5.80 6.58 -0.07
N GLN A 99 6.84 6.64 0.76
CA GLN A 99 7.44 7.90 1.24
C GLN A 99 7.93 8.77 0.08
N LYS A 100 8.65 8.19 -0.89
CA LYS A 100 9.13 8.95 -2.06
C LYS A 100 7.97 9.55 -2.88
N ARG A 101 6.86 8.81 -3.05
CA ARG A 101 5.65 9.31 -3.73
C ARG A 101 5.01 10.44 -2.93
N HIS A 102 4.86 10.28 -1.62
CA HIS A 102 4.30 11.29 -0.73
C HIS A 102 5.08 12.61 -0.80
N MET A 103 6.43 12.55 -0.75
CA MET A 103 7.28 13.74 -0.87
C MET A 103 7.16 14.45 -2.23
N THR A 104 6.90 13.72 -3.31
CA THR A 104 6.75 14.30 -4.66
C THR A 104 5.38 14.98 -4.84
N GLN A 105 4.36 14.53 -4.10
CA GLN A 105 3.00 15.05 -4.17
C GLN A 105 2.77 16.27 -3.28
N MET A 106 3.62 16.48 -2.27
CA MET A 106 3.58 17.72 -1.50
C MET A 106 3.96 18.89 -2.40
N PRO A 107 3.12 19.94 -2.52
CA PRO A 107 3.44 21.12 -3.30
C PRO A 107 4.54 21.92 -2.60
N SER A 108 5.79 21.48 -2.73
CA SER A 108 6.94 22.31 -2.39
C SER A 108 7.07 23.35 -3.49
N GLY A 109 6.65 24.58 -3.21
CA GLY A 109 6.98 25.73 -4.02
C GLY A 109 8.50 25.94 -4.05
N ARG A 110 9.18 25.29 -4.99
CA ARG A 110 10.44 25.72 -5.64
C ARG A 110 10.87 24.65 -6.65
N SER A 111 11.02 25.11 -7.88
CA SER A 111 11.51 24.40 -9.05
C SER A 111 12.76 23.55 -8.78
N SER A 112 12.73 22.29 -9.20
CA SER A 112 13.90 21.58 -9.69
C SER A 112 13.52 20.86 -10.99
N LYS A 113 13.87 21.47 -12.13
CA LYS A 113 13.96 20.76 -13.41
C LYS A 113 14.94 19.60 -13.23
N CYS A 114 14.45 18.37 -13.24
CA CYS A 114 15.27 17.22 -13.62
C CYS A 114 14.77 16.71 -14.97
N ASN A 115 15.27 17.35 -16.05
CA ASN A 115 15.39 16.68 -17.34
C ASN A 115 16.53 15.67 -17.23
N SER A 116 16.32 14.57 -16.51
CA SER A 116 17.11 13.37 -16.75
C SER A 116 16.35 12.53 -17.77
N PRO A 117 16.84 12.42 -19.02
CA PRO A 117 16.24 11.49 -19.96
C PRO A 117 16.27 10.10 -19.32
N LYS A 118 15.09 9.49 -19.19
CA LYS A 118 14.97 8.11 -18.75
C LYS A 118 15.73 7.28 -19.77
N VAL A 119 16.91 6.79 -19.40
CA VAL A 119 17.61 5.78 -20.20
C VAL A 119 16.73 4.54 -20.19
N LEU A 120 15.93 4.39 -21.25
CA LEU A 120 15.42 3.07 -21.61
C LEU A 120 16.65 2.21 -21.89
N ARG A 121 16.69 1.00 -21.34
CA ARG A 121 17.67 -0.02 -21.70
C ARG A 121 17.35 -0.47 -23.13
N SER A 122 17.79 0.29 -24.12
CA SER A 122 17.67 -0.08 -25.53
C SER A 122 18.68 -1.18 -25.84
N THR A 123 18.20 -2.29 -26.37
CA THR A 123 19.05 -3.26 -27.06
C THR A 123 19.67 -2.58 -28.29
N LEU A 124 21.00 -2.56 -28.33
CA LEU A 124 21.90 -2.31 -29.47
C LEU A 124 21.24 -1.73 -30.73
N ARG A 125 21.45 -0.44 -31.01
CA ARG A 125 21.61 0.03 -32.39
C ARG A 125 22.75 1.03 -32.47
N SER A 126 23.66 0.73 -33.39
CA SER A 126 24.89 1.46 -33.69
C SER A 126 24.62 2.86 -34.21
N LYS A 127 25.65 3.69 -34.09
CA LYS A 127 25.75 5.11 -34.47
C LYS A 127 25.29 5.41 -35.91
N ASP A 128 24.97 6.70 -36.07
CA ASP A 128 24.86 7.47 -37.31
C ASP A 128 23.49 7.44 -38.02
N GLN A 129 22.65 8.45 -37.74
CA GLN A 129 22.03 9.34 -38.75
C GLN A 129 21.20 10.45 -38.05
N GLN A 130 21.09 11.61 -38.70
CA GLN A 130 20.37 12.85 -38.33
C GLN A 130 18.89 12.66 -37.88
N PRO A 131 18.31 13.60 -37.11
CA PRO A 131 16.95 13.49 -36.59
C PRO A 131 15.89 13.81 -37.66
N ASP A 132 15.22 12.77 -38.17
CA ASP A 132 13.97 12.87 -38.94
C ASP A 132 12.75 13.16 -38.01
N PRO A 133 11.66 13.78 -38.52
CA PRO A 133 10.53 14.22 -37.71
C PRO A 133 9.81 13.05 -37.04
N VAL A 134 9.64 13.17 -35.72
CA VAL A 134 9.16 12.12 -34.83
C VAL A 134 7.69 11.79 -35.11
N VAL A 135 7.45 10.72 -35.86
CA VAL A 135 6.15 10.03 -35.88
C VAL A 135 6.12 9.09 -34.69
N ILE A 136 5.36 9.45 -33.64
CA ILE A 136 5.22 8.61 -32.44
C ILE A 136 4.23 7.48 -32.74
N LEU A 137 4.74 6.33 -33.15
CA LEU A 137 3.99 5.08 -33.20
C LEU A 137 3.83 4.54 -31.77
N HIS A 138 2.59 4.54 -31.27
CA HIS A 138 2.24 3.92 -30.00
C HIS A 138 2.08 2.40 -30.19
N GLN A 139 3.14 1.63 -29.91
CA GLN A 139 3.04 0.17 -29.87
C GLN A 139 2.76 -0.31 -28.43
N CYS A 140 1.75 -1.16 -28.27
CA CYS A 140 1.34 -1.68 -26.97
C CYS A 140 2.32 -2.77 -26.49
N PHE A 141 3.05 -2.51 -25.39
CA PHE A 141 4.03 -3.41 -24.78
C PHE A 141 3.48 -4.78 -24.34
N ILE A 142 2.15 -4.96 -24.30
CA ILE A 142 1.52 -6.20 -23.84
C ILE A 142 1.12 -7.11 -25.00
N CYS A 143 0.99 -6.60 -26.23
CA CYS A 143 0.44 -7.42 -27.31
C CYS A 143 0.98 -7.17 -28.72
N ASP A 144 2.04 -6.37 -28.92
CA ASP A 144 2.73 -6.14 -30.21
C ASP A 144 1.83 -5.84 -31.44
N LYS A 145 0.54 -5.60 -31.23
CA LYS A 145 -0.41 -5.28 -32.28
C LYS A 145 -0.29 -3.79 -32.57
N GLU A 146 0.16 -3.47 -33.77
CA GLU A 146 0.05 -2.14 -34.34
C GLU A 146 -1.44 -1.84 -34.58
N LEU A 147 -1.94 -0.76 -33.97
CA LEU A 147 -3.27 -0.23 -34.30
C LEU A 147 -3.11 0.68 -35.51
N PRO A 148 -3.70 0.35 -36.68
CA PRO A 148 -3.71 1.27 -37.80
C PRO A 148 -4.55 2.51 -37.44
N LEU A 149 -3.99 3.70 -37.68
CA LEU A 149 -4.74 4.95 -37.65
C LEU A 149 -5.80 4.89 -38.75
N SER A 150 -7.08 4.76 -38.37
CA SER A 150 -8.17 5.08 -39.28
C SER A 150 -8.18 6.59 -39.49
N ALA A 151 -8.05 6.98 -40.76
CA ALA A 151 -8.21 8.35 -41.26
C ALA A 151 -9.61 8.93 -40.97
#